data_AF-A0A4S3TN36-F1
#
_entry.id   AF-A0A4S3TN36-F1
#
_cell.length_a   1.000
_cell.length_b   1.000
_cell.length_c   1.000
_cell.angle_alpha   90.00
_cell.angle_beta   90.00
_cell.angle_gamma   90.00
#
_symmetry.space_group_name_H-M   'P 1'
#
loop_
_entity.id
_entity.type
_entity.pdbx_description
1 polymer ?
#
loop_
_entity_poly.entity_id
_entity_poly.type
_entity_poly.pdbx_seq_one_letter_code
_entity_poly.pdbx_strand_id
1 'polypeptide(L)'
;MTNLADDVDTIAAVGGYDDATDVLEDAVRELLRRRPELRTSLAVEKYRVGDVSLNRAAELAGMSAEDFKGELSDRGIHRDAGFLEHDDRETALDGFRG
;
A
#
# COMPACT_ATOMS: atom_id res chain seq x y z
N MET A 1 33.36 -7.90 -9.40
CA MET A 1 32.03 -7.23 -9.42
C MET A 1 31.27 -7.88 -8.29
N THR A 2 30.84 -7.12 -7.30
CA THR A 2 30.06 -7.69 -6.21
C THR A 2 28.69 -8.05 -6.75
N ASN A 3 28.27 -9.28 -6.51
CA ASN A 3 26.95 -9.76 -6.88
C ASN A 3 26.00 -9.37 -5.75
N LEU A 4 24.97 -8.59 -6.06
CA LEU A 4 23.98 -8.13 -5.08
C LEU A 4 23.37 -9.31 -4.31
N ALA A 5 23.15 -10.45 -4.98
CA ALA A 5 22.64 -11.65 -4.31
C ALA A 5 23.61 -12.15 -3.24
N ASP A 6 24.89 -12.31 -3.60
CA ASP A 6 25.93 -12.77 -2.67
C ASP A 6 26.11 -11.80 -1.49
N ASP A 7 25.96 -10.49 -1.72
CA ASP A 7 26.00 -9.48 -0.66
C ASP A 7 24.80 -9.59 0.28
N VAL A 8 23.59 -9.78 -0.25
CA VAL A 8 22.37 -9.95 0.56
C VAL A 8 22.46 -11.23 1.39
N ASP A 9 22.94 -12.33 0.81
CA ASP A 9 23.16 -13.59 1.54
C ASP A 9 24.21 -13.43 2.64
N THR A 10 25.29 -12.69 2.36
CA THR A 10 26.32 -12.37 3.35
C THR A 10 25.73 -11.54 4.48
N ILE A 11 24.91 -10.52 4.17
CA ILE A 11 24.21 -9.70 5.17
C ILE A 11 23.26 -10.54 6.02
N ALA A 12 22.52 -11.47 5.41
CA ALA A 12 21.63 -12.37 6.14
C ALA A 12 22.41 -13.18 7.18
N ALA A 13 23.52 -13.80 6.75
CA ALA A 13 24.36 -14.62 7.60
C ALA A 13 25.03 -13.83 8.75
N VAL A 14 25.56 -12.63 8.50
CA VAL A 14 26.23 -11.83 9.55
C VAL A 14 25.26 -11.03 10.41
N GLY A 15 24.07 -10.71 9.88
CA GLY A 15 23.04 -9.89 10.54
C GLY A 15 22.07 -10.69 11.40
N GLY A 16 22.07 -12.01 11.30
CA GLY A 16 21.17 -12.89 12.06
C GLY A 16 19.74 -12.93 11.51
N TYR A 17 19.59 -12.80 10.19
CA TYR A 17 18.31 -12.99 9.49
C TYR A 17 18.12 -14.47 9.14
N ASP A 18 16.86 -14.91 8.99
CA ASP A 18 16.59 -16.30 8.60
C ASP A 18 16.92 -16.51 7.12
N ASP A 19 16.61 -15.52 6.26
CA ASP A 19 16.99 -15.54 4.85
C ASP A 19 17.11 -14.15 4.19
N ALA A 20 17.49 -14.14 2.90
CA ALA A 20 17.64 -12.94 2.09
C ALA A 20 16.35 -12.10 2.00
N THR A 21 15.18 -12.73 2.07
CA THR A 21 13.88 -12.04 2.05
C THR A 21 13.73 -11.15 3.27
N ASP A 22 14.09 -11.63 4.48
CA ASP A 22 14.00 -10.83 5.69
C ASP A 22 14.91 -9.60 5.64
N VAL A 23 16.11 -9.75 5.05
CA VAL A 23 17.02 -8.63 4.81
C VAL A 23 16.37 -7.59 3.90
N LEU A 24 15.73 -8.03 2.81
CA LEU A 24 15.04 -7.14 1.89
C LEU A 24 13.82 -6.48 2.53
N GLU A 25 13.06 -7.20 3.35
CA GLU A 25 11.93 -6.65 4.09
C GLU A 25 12.37 -5.54 5.06
N ASP A 26 13.45 -5.77 5.81
CA ASP A 26 13.98 -4.76 6.73
C ASP A 26 14.59 -3.57 5.97
N ALA A 27 15.29 -3.82 4.87
CA ALA A 27 15.81 -2.77 4.00
C ALA A 27 14.69 -1.89 3.41
N VAL A 28 13.59 -2.50 2.94
CA VAL A 28 12.41 -1.76 2.46
C VAL A 28 11.77 -0.98 3.61
N ARG A 29 11.61 -1.60 4.79
CA ARG A 29 11.05 -0.93 5.97
C ARG A 29 11.86 0.31 6.35
N GLU A 30 13.18 0.19 6.41
CA GLU A 30 14.09 1.27 6.75
C GLU A 30 14.10 2.37 5.66
N LEU A 31 14.04 1.98 4.38
CA LEU A 31 13.92 2.92 3.26
C LEU A 31 12.64 3.77 3.38
N LEU A 32 11.50 3.12 3.63
CA LEU A 32 10.21 3.81 3.78
C LEU A 32 10.14 4.66 5.06
N ARG A 33 10.86 4.27 6.12
CA ARG A 33 10.99 5.07 7.34
C ARG A 33 11.79 6.35 7.10
N ARG A 34 12.87 6.27 6.31
CA ARG A 34 13.72 7.42 5.96
C ARG A 34 13.10 8.34 4.90
N ARG A 35 12.19 7.82 4.08
CA ARG A 35 11.57 8.54 2.95
C ARG A 35 10.04 8.45 3.05
N PRO A 36 9.41 9.21 3.95
CA PRO A 36 7.96 9.15 4.14
C PRO A 36 7.18 9.51 2.87
N GLU A 37 7.72 10.32 1.97
CA GLU A 37 7.08 10.66 0.67
C GLU A 37 7.00 9.43 -0.25
N LEU A 38 8.01 8.56 -0.20
CA LEU A 38 8.02 7.30 -0.93
C LEU A 38 7.01 6.32 -0.32
N ARG A 39 6.89 6.30 1.02
CA ARG A 39 5.88 5.51 1.73
C ARG A 39 4.46 5.93 1.35
N THR A 40 4.18 7.23 1.31
CA THR A 40 2.89 7.76 0.83
C THR A 40 2.65 7.35 -0.63
N SER A 41 3.66 7.48 -1.49
CA SER A 41 3.51 7.10 -2.89
C SER A 41 3.26 5.60 -3.09
N LEU A 42 3.92 4.75 -2.30
CA LEU A 42 3.65 3.30 -2.28
C LEU A 42 2.21 3.01 -1.84
N ALA A 43 1.73 3.68 -0.79
CA ALA A 43 0.36 3.52 -0.31
C ALA A 43 -0.68 3.94 -1.36
N VAL A 44 -0.44 5.07 -2.04
CA VAL A 44 -1.27 5.56 -3.13
C VAL A 44 -1.33 4.56 -4.28
N GLU A 45 -0.19 4.01 -4.69
CA GLU A 45 -0.15 3.05 -5.79
C GLU A 45 -0.89 1.76 -5.42
N LYS A 46 -0.64 1.20 -4.23
CA LYS A 46 -1.35 0.00 -3.74
C LYS A 46 -2.87 0.22 -3.65
N TYR A 47 -3.30 1.42 -3.27
CA TYR A 47 -4.72 1.77 -3.29
C TYR A 47 -5.27 1.82 -4.73
N ARG A 48 -4.54 2.50 -5.63
CA ARG A 48 -4.94 2.72 -7.01
C ARG A 48 -5.14 1.41 -7.78
N VAL A 49 -4.28 0.42 -7.56
CA VAL A 49 -4.40 -0.90 -8.22
C VAL A 49 -5.38 -1.84 -7.51
N GLY A 50 -5.96 -1.43 -6.39
CA GLY A 50 -6.95 -2.22 -5.64
C GLY A 50 -6.35 -3.26 -4.68
N ASP A 51 -5.02 -3.27 -4.48
CA ASP A 51 -4.36 -4.21 -3.57
C ASP A 51 -4.75 -3.98 -2.10
N VAL A 52 -5.08 -2.73 -1.74
CA VAL A 52 -5.45 -2.36 -0.37
C VAL A 52 -6.65 -1.42 -0.35
N SER A 53 -7.44 -1.51 0.72
CA SER A 53 -8.52 -0.55 0.98
C SER A 53 -7.98 0.84 1.32
N LEU A 54 -8.83 1.87 1.23
CA LEU A 54 -8.48 3.25 1.61
C LEU A 54 -7.89 3.34 3.02
N ASN A 55 -8.52 2.68 4.00
CA ASN A 55 -8.05 2.70 5.39
C ASN A 55 -6.68 2.04 5.54
N ARG A 56 -6.46 0.93 4.83
CA ARG A 56 -5.16 0.24 4.85
C ARG A 56 -4.07 1.05 4.16
N ALA A 57 -4.41 1.77 3.10
CA ALA A 57 -3.49 2.70 2.44
C ALA A 57 -3.13 3.89 3.34
N ALA A 58 -4.11 4.48 4.03
CA ALA A 58 -3.89 5.56 4.99
C ALA A 58 -2.96 5.12 6.15
N GLU A 59 -3.19 3.92 6.69
CA GLU A 59 -2.31 3.30 7.70
C GLU A 59 -0.88 3.12 7.17
N LEU A 60 -0.71 2.58 5.96
CA LEU A 60 0.59 2.43 5.30
C LEU A 60 1.30 3.78 5.13
N ALA A 61 0.57 4.83 4.75
CA ALA A 61 1.11 6.17 4.61
C ALA A 61 1.45 6.84 5.96
N GLY A 62 0.86 6.34 7.06
CA GLY A 62 1.04 6.86 8.41
C GLY A 62 0.24 8.15 8.65
N MET A 63 -0.95 8.25 8.08
CA MET A 63 -1.84 9.42 8.20
C MET A 63 -3.30 8.98 8.40
N SER A 64 -4.19 9.93 8.68
CA SER A 64 -5.61 9.62 8.80
C SER A 64 -6.23 9.30 7.43
N ALA A 65 -7.36 8.59 7.43
CA ALA A 65 -8.09 8.32 6.18
C ALA A 65 -8.60 9.60 5.50
N GLU A 66 -8.87 10.66 6.27
CA GLU A 66 -9.25 11.97 5.71
C GLU A 66 -8.06 12.65 5.02
N ASP A 67 -6.89 12.69 5.68
CA ASP A 67 -5.67 13.26 5.07
C ASP A 67 -5.27 12.49 3.80
N PHE A 68 -5.41 11.17 3.83
CA PHE A 68 -5.11 10.33 2.68
C PHE A 68 -6.07 10.58 1.49
N LYS A 69 -7.35 10.88 1.73
CA LYS A 69 -8.27 11.32 0.66
C LYS A 69 -7.85 12.66 0.08
N GLY A 70 -7.34 13.58 0.91
CA GLY A 70 -6.74 14.84 0.48
C GLY A 70 -5.57 14.58 -0.47
N GLU A 71 -4.62 13.74 -0.06
CA GLU A 71 -3.46 13.34 -0.86
C GLU A 71 -3.86 12.72 -2.21
N LEU A 72 -4.87 11.84 -2.23
CA LEU A 72 -5.39 11.27 -3.47
C LEU A 72 -6.00 12.36 -4.38
N SER A 73 -6.75 13.30 -3.80
CA SER A 73 -7.38 14.39 -4.55
C SER A 73 -6.34 15.34 -5.14
N ASP A 74 -5.30 15.70 -4.37
CA ASP A 74 -4.18 16.53 -4.83
C ASP A 74 -3.41 15.87 -5.99
N ARG A 75 -3.37 14.54 -6.00
CA ARG A 75 -2.80 13.73 -7.10
C ARG A 75 -3.75 13.47 -8.26
N GLY A 76 -4.98 13.99 -8.22
CA GLY A 76 -6.01 13.76 -9.24
C GLY A 76 -6.52 12.31 -9.28
N ILE A 77 -6.31 11.55 -8.21
CA ILE A 77 -6.76 10.16 -8.09
C ILE A 77 -8.15 10.19 -7.47
N HIS A 78 -9.15 10.17 -8.34
CA HIS A 78 -10.53 10.03 -7.93
C HIS A 78 -10.84 8.56 -7.70
N ARG A 79 -11.69 8.28 -6.71
CA ARG A 79 -12.30 6.95 -6.60
C ARG A 79 -13.04 6.67 -7.90
N ASP A 80 -12.60 5.68 -8.65
CA ASP A 80 -13.55 4.83 -9.35
C ASP A 80 -14.38 4.22 -8.23
N ALA A 81 -15.53 4.84 -7.98
CA ALA A 81 -16.54 4.25 -7.14
C ALA A 81 -16.94 2.96 -7.86
N GLY A 82 -16.25 1.87 -7.58
CA GLY A 82 -16.72 0.51 -7.76
C GLY A 82 -17.90 0.28 -6.84
N PHE A 83 -18.96 1.06 -7.05
CA PHE A 83 -20.30 0.55 -6.94
C PHE A 83 -20.64 0.15 -8.36
N LEU A 84 -20.91 -1.13 -8.54
CA LEU A 84 -21.94 -1.66 -9.43
C LEU A 84 -22.56 -0.61 -10.37
N GLU A 85 -22.53 -0.88 -11.67
CA GLU A 85 -23.32 -0.14 -12.65
C GLU A 85 -24.73 0.15 -12.09
N HIS A 86 -25.25 1.32 -12.43
CA HIS A 86 -26.41 1.97 -11.82
C HIS A 86 -27.69 1.10 -11.74
N ASP A 87 -27.73 -0.05 -12.43
CA ASP A 87 -28.83 -1.01 -12.43
C ASP A 87 -28.84 -2.00 -11.23
N ASP A 88 -27.71 -2.27 -10.57
CA ASP A 88 -27.66 -3.29 -9.49
C ASP A 88 -27.90 -2.71 -8.08
N ARG A 89 -27.84 -1.38 -7.94
CA ARG A 89 -28.05 -0.69 -6.65
C ARG A 89 -29.51 -0.72 -6.19
N GLU A 90 -30.45 -0.75 -7.12
CA GLU A 90 -31.88 -0.77 -6.81
C GLU A 90 -32.29 -2.15 -6.25
N THR A 91 -31.77 -3.23 -6.86
CA THR A 91 -32.00 -4.62 -6.41
C THR A 91 -31.49 -4.90 -4.99
N ALA A 92 -30.35 -4.31 -4.59
CA ALA A 92 -29.78 -4.52 -3.26
C ALA A 92 -30.53 -3.76 -2.15
N LEU A 93 -31.19 -2.64 -2.48
CA LEU A 93 -31.94 -1.83 -1.51
C LEU A 93 -33.36 -2.35 -1.30
N ASP A 94 -33.96 -2.99 -2.31
CA ASP A 94 -35.28 -3.62 -2.19
C ASP A 94 -35.26 -4.86 -1.27
N GLY A 95 -34.13 -5.56 -1.17
CA GLY A 95 -33.97 -6.69 -0.24
C GLY A 95 -33.97 -6.33 1.25
N PHE A 96 -33.75 -5.06 1.60
CA PHE A 96 -33.76 -4.58 2.99
C PHE A 96 -35.12 -4.01 3.43
N ARG A 97 -36.08 -3.89 2.51
CA ARG A 97 -37.41 -3.33 2.78
C ARG A 97 -38.54 -4.38 2.75
N GLY A 98 -38.18 -5.66 2.60
CA GLY A 98 -39.08 -6.82 2.67
C GLY A 98 -39.17 -7.43 4.07
#